data_AF-A0A1Q9CQE8-F1
#
_entry.id   AF-A0A1Q9CQE8-F1
#
_cell.length_a   1.000
_cell.length_b   1.000
_cell.length_c   1.000
_cell.angle_alpha   90.00
_cell.angle_beta   90.00
_cell.angle_gamma   90.00
#
_symmetry.space_group_name_H-M   'P 1'
#
loop_
_entity.id
_entity.type
_entity.pdbx_description
1 polymer ?
#
loop_
_entity_poly.entity_id
_entity_poly.type
_entity_poly.pdbx_seq_one_letter_code
_entity_poly.pdbx_strand_id
1 'polypeptide(L)'
;MDASSESSSDEAKPEQRVRDAAAETLWTWACLPDSADARHRFDDHASDSLACTVGGRRFRVAQNRARQGELGVTGCCVWDAAVVLARYLEWCEELRSGGRCAEEAAADLDAVFGRRCLELGAGCGLLGLAAAALGGLVTLTDREETISLLERNTADFIQEHCQKSSSTSS
;
A
#
# COMPACT_ATOMS: atom_id res chain seq x y z
N MET A 1 17.64 -36.88 -44.25
CA MET A 1 18.32 -36.57 -42.98
C MET A 1 17.92 -35.17 -42.64
N ASP A 2 16.85 -35.07 -41.85
CA ASP A 2 16.33 -33.82 -41.30
C ASP A 2 17.36 -33.24 -40.33
N ALA A 3 17.58 -31.93 -40.45
CA ALA A 3 18.23 -31.12 -39.43
C ALA A 3 17.36 -29.87 -39.23
N SER A 4 16.26 -30.06 -38.51
CA SER A 4 15.67 -29.00 -37.71
C SER A 4 16.75 -28.51 -36.73
N SER A 5 17.05 -27.22 -36.74
CA SER A 5 17.70 -26.56 -35.60
C SER A 5 16.94 -25.28 -35.31
N GLU A 6 16.34 -25.30 -34.12
CA GLU A 6 15.61 -24.22 -33.49
C GLU A 6 16.54 -23.04 -33.16
N SER A 7 16.02 -21.83 -33.27
CA SER A 7 15.92 -20.92 -32.12
C SER A 7 15.12 -19.70 -32.55
N SER A 8 13.79 -19.84 -32.43
CA SER A 8 12.91 -18.69 -32.28
C SER A 8 13.25 -18.09 -30.92
N SER A 9 14.07 -17.04 -30.92
CA SER A 9 14.19 -16.14 -29.79
C SER A 9 12.86 -15.45 -29.60
N ASP A 10 11.96 -16.05 -28.82
CA ASP A 10 10.78 -15.38 -28.27
C ASP A 10 11.26 -14.36 -27.22
N GLU A 11 11.82 -13.25 -27.70
CA GLU A 11 11.79 -12.00 -26.95
C GLU A 11 10.33 -11.56 -26.86
N ALA A 12 9.65 -12.03 -25.81
CA ALA A 12 8.30 -11.60 -25.50
C ALA A 12 8.28 -10.06 -25.37
N LYS A 13 7.46 -9.43 -26.22
CA LYS A 13 7.24 -7.99 -26.25
C LYS A 13 6.87 -7.45 -24.86
N PRO A 14 7.45 -6.31 -24.43
CA PRO A 14 7.29 -5.78 -23.08
C PRO A 14 5.82 -5.47 -22.72
N GLU A 15 4.97 -5.19 -23.71
CA GLU A 15 3.53 -4.98 -23.51
C GLU A 15 2.74 -6.21 -23.01
N GLN A 16 3.33 -7.42 -22.99
CA GLN A 16 2.63 -8.66 -22.63
C GLN A 16 2.85 -9.16 -21.18
N ARG A 17 3.44 -8.34 -20.31
CA ARG A 17 3.87 -8.79 -18.97
C ARG A 17 3.19 -8.14 -17.78
N VAL A 18 2.01 -7.56 -17.97
CA VAL A 18 1.21 -7.09 -16.84
C VAL A 18 0.02 -8.00 -16.59
N ARG A 19 0.04 -8.68 -15.43
CA ARG A 19 -0.86 -9.81 -15.12
C ARG A 19 -1.98 -9.47 -14.13
N ASP A 20 -1.87 -8.35 -13.42
CA ASP A 20 -2.86 -7.85 -12.47
C ASP A 20 -2.57 -6.39 -12.07
N ALA A 21 -3.44 -5.79 -11.25
CA ALA A 21 -3.35 -4.39 -10.83
C ALA A 21 -2.08 -4.06 -10.02
N ALA A 22 -1.53 -5.03 -9.26
CA ALA A 22 -0.29 -4.84 -8.53
C ALA A 22 0.90 -4.84 -9.49
N ALA A 23 0.90 -5.74 -10.48
CA ALA A 23 1.85 -5.74 -11.58
C ALA A 23 1.72 -4.49 -12.45
N GLU A 24 0.51 -3.97 -12.70
CA GLU A 24 0.31 -2.66 -13.36
C GLU A 24 0.88 -1.53 -12.51
N THR A 25 0.68 -1.55 -11.20
CA THR A 25 1.20 -0.51 -10.30
C THR A 25 2.73 -0.53 -10.27
N LEU A 26 3.35 -1.71 -10.13
CA LEU A 26 4.80 -1.88 -10.18
C LEU A 26 5.38 -1.58 -11.57
N TRP A 27 4.71 -2.00 -12.64
CA TRP A 27 5.12 -1.72 -14.02
C TRP A 27 5.02 -0.24 -14.35
N THR A 28 3.94 0.43 -13.95
CA THR A 28 3.76 1.87 -14.11
C THR A 28 4.84 2.63 -13.33
N TRP A 29 5.23 2.14 -12.15
CA TRP A 29 6.35 2.68 -11.37
C TRP A 29 7.72 2.43 -12.03
N ALA A 30 7.95 1.23 -12.58
CA ALA A 30 9.24 0.81 -13.14
C ALA A 30 9.49 1.29 -14.60
N CYS A 31 8.43 1.58 -15.36
CA CYS A 31 8.52 1.70 -16.83
C CYS A 31 7.96 3.01 -17.40
N LEU A 32 7.41 3.92 -16.60
CA LEU A 32 7.08 5.26 -17.10
C LEU A 32 8.37 6.08 -17.33
N PRO A 33 8.45 6.82 -18.46
CA PRO A 33 9.61 7.64 -18.77
C PRO A 33 9.84 8.68 -17.68
N ASP A 34 11.12 8.89 -17.38
CA ASP A 34 11.73 9.75 -16.36
C ASP A 34 11.39 11.25 -16.61
N SER A 35 10.10 11.57 -16.53
CA SER A 35 9.62 12.93 -16.35
C SER A 35 9.69 13.20 -14.85
N ALA A 36 10.30 14.31 -14.46
CA ALA A 36 10.52 14.66 -13.06
C ALA A 36 9.23 14.68 -12.20
N ASP A 37 8.05 14.73 -12.83
CA ASP A 37 6.71 14.65 -12.21
C ASP A 37 6.25 13.22 -11.86
N ALA A 38 6.85 12.17 -12.42
CA ALA A 38 6.37 10.80 -12.20
C ALA A 38 6.78 10.21 -10.83
N ARG A 39 7.79 10.79 -10.17
CA ARG A 39 8.32 10.32 -8.87
C ARG A 39 7.49 10.75 -7.65
N HIS A 40 6.48 11.59 -7.87
CA HIS A 40 5.62 12.19 -6.86
C HIS A 40 4.14 11.99 -7.20
N ARG A 41 3.82 10.92 -7.94
CA ARG A 41 2.52 10.80 -8.63
C ARG A 41 1.35 10.60 -7.65
N PHE A 42 1.60 10.02 -6.49
CA PHE A 42 0.65 9.92 -5.37
C PHE A 42 1.08 10.74 -4.15
N ASP A 43 2.26 11.33 -4.23
CA ASP A 43 2.83 12.30 -3.31
C ASP A 43 2.10 13.64 -3.49
N ASP A 44 0.89 13.72 -2.92
CA ASP A 44 0.12 14.96 -2.89
C ASP A 44 0.72 15.90 -1.82
N HIS A 45 1.90 16.46 -2.14
CA HIS A 45 2.53 17.54 -1.36
C HIS A 45 1.70 18.82 -1.32
N ALA A 46 0.60 18.89 -2.07
CA ALA A 46 -0.28 20.06 -2.12
C ALA A 46 -1.45 19.96 -1.12
N SER A 47 -1.79 18.76 -0.64
CA SER A 47 -2.92 18.54 0.27
C SER A 47 -2.48 18.22 1.71
N ASP A 48 -3.22 18.77 2.67
CA ASP A 48 -3.03 18.47 4.10
C ASP A 48 -3.51 17.06 4.49
N SER A 49 -4.11 16.33 3.56
CA SER A 49 -4.54 14.96 3.81
C SER A 49 -4.71 14.13 2.54
N LEU A 50 -4.56 12.82 2.68
CA LEU A 50 -4.84 11.85 1.63
C LEU A 50 -6.00 10.94 2.05
N ALA A 51 -7.04 10.88 1.23
CA ALA A 51 -8.12 9.91 1.41
C ALA A 51 -7.74 8.59 0.73
N CYS A 52 -7.90 7.48 1.45
CA CYS A 52 -7.60 6.15 0.96
C CYS A 52 -8.82 5.22 1.14
N THR A 53 -8.99 4.26 0.25
CA THR A 53 -9.97 3.17 0.39
C THR A 53 -9.25 1.84 0.22
N VAL A 54 -9.19 1.02 1.27
CA VAL A 54 -8.51 -0.29 1.28
C VAL A 54 -9.43 -1.32 1.91
N GLY A 55 -9.60 -2.49 1.29
CA GLY A 55 -10.48 -3.56 1.76
C GLY A 55 -11.93 -3.12 1.88
N GLY A 56 -12.38 -2.20 1.02
CA GLY A 56 -13.70 -1.57 1.08
C GLY A 56 -13.87 -0.56 2.24
N ARG A 57 -12.84 -0.31 3.05
CA ARG A 57 -12.85 0.64 4.15
C ARG A 57 -12.18 1.94 3.73
N ARG A 58 -12.90 3.05 3.90
CA ARG A 58 -12.38 4.39 3.61
C ARG A 58 -11.88 5.05 4.89
N PHE A 59 -10.69 5.62 4.82
CA PHE A 59 -10.08 6.43 5.88
C PHE A 59 -9.28 7.59 5.29
N ARG A 60 -8.91 8.54 6.14
CA ARG A 60 -8.07 9.68 5.78
C ARG A 60 -6.78 9.64 6.58
N VAL A 61 -5.69 10.05 5.95
CA VAL A 61 -4.37 10.22 6.56
C VAL A 61 -4.01 11.69 6.49
N ALA A 62 -3.84 12.35 7.63
CA ALA A 62 -3.36 13.73 7.67
C ALA A 62 -1.85 13.79 7.38
N GLN A 63 -1.45 14.85 6.70
CA GLN A 63 -0.07 15.20 6.39
C GLN A 63 0.28 16.51 7.10
N ASN A 64 1.57 16.75 7.37
CA ASN A 64 2.04 18.00 7.96
C ASN A 64 2.96 18.74 6.99
N ARG A 65 2.33 19.49 6.09
CA ARG A 65 2.99 20.24 5.03
C ARG A 65 3.94 21.32 5.56
N ALA A 66 3.61 21.94 6.69
CA ALA A 66 4.43 23.01 7.28
C ALA A 66 5.85 22.56 7.65
N ARG A 67 6.05 21.24 7.84
CA ARG A 67 7.34 20.64 8.16
C ARG A 67 8.03 20.00 6.94
N GLN A 68 7.40 20.02 5.77
CA GLN A 68 8.03 19.54 4.53
C GLN A 68 9.21 20.46 4.17
N GLY A 69 10.40 19.88 4.04
CA GLY A 69 11.64 20.60 3.74
C GLY A 69 12.49 20.95 4.96
N GLU A 70 12.02 20.68 6.18
CA GLU A 70 12.90 20.65 7.36
C GLU A 70 13.94 19.54 7.19
N LEU A 71 15.22 19.85 7.44
CA LEU A 71 16.29 18.87 7.36
C LEU A 71 16.01 17.70 8.33
N GLY A 72 15.90 16.49 7.78
CA GLY A 72 15.63 15.28 8.55
C GLY A 72 14.16 14.94 8.77
N VAL A 73 13.21 15.74 8.28
CA VAL A 73 11.77 15.47 8.40
C VAL A 73 11.21 14.90 7.10
N THR A 74 11.13 13.58 7.03
CA THR A 74 10.53 12.85 5.89
C THR A 74 9.22 12.15 6.24
N GLY A 75 8.89 12.00 7.54
CA GLY A 75 7.69 11.32 8.01
C GLY A 75 6.40 12.15 7.98
N CYS A 76 6.43 13.36 7.40
CA CYS A 76 5.30 14.31 7.43
C CYS A 76 4.35 14.21 6.23
N CYS A 77 4.66 13.37 5.24
CA CYS A 77 3.83 13.13 4.07
C CYS A 77 3.75 11.65 3.72
N VAL A 78 2.79 11.30 2.88
CA VAL A 78 2.62 9.96 2.34
C VAL A 78 3.50 9.81 1.12
N TRP A 79 4.41 8.85 1.18
CA TRP A 79 5.24 8.48 0.04
C TRP A 79 4.54 7.49 -0.89
N ASP A 80 4.81 7.58 -2.19
CA ASP A 80 4.29 6.67 -3.22
C ASP A 80 4.45 5.19 -2.84
N ALA A 81 5.60 4.82 -2.26
CA ALA A 81 5.88 3.45 -1.83
C ALA A 81 4.85 2.91 -0.82
N ALA A 82 4.36 3.75 0.10
CA ALA A 82 3.33 3.34 1.06
C ALA A 82 2.00 3.04 0.36
N VAL A 83 1.65 3.82 -0.67
CA VAL A 83 0.44 3.59 -1.47
C VAL A 83 0.55 2.29 -2.27
N VAL A 84 1.69 2.08 -2.93
CA VAL A 84 1.95 0.86 -3.71
C VAL A 84 1.88 -0.38 -2.81
N LEU A 85 2.55 -0.34 -1.65
CA LEU A 85 2.57 -1.47 -0.73
C LEU A 85 1.19 -1.73 -0.10
N ALA A 86 0.40 -0.69 0.20
CA ALA A 86 -0.97 -0.86 0.66
C ALA A 86 -1.85 -1.60 -0.38
N ARG A 87 -1.69 -1.28 -1.67
CA ARG A 87 -2.41 -1.98 -2.76
C ARG A 87 -1.95 -3.42 -2.94
N TYR A 88 -0.65 -3.66 -2.79
CA TYR A 88 -0.12 -5.01 -2.81
C TYR A 88 -0.73 -5.88 -1.69
N LEU A 89 -0.79 -5.37 -0.46
CA LEU A 89 -1.41 -6.10 0.66
C LEU A 89 -2.89 -6.37 0.44
N GLU A 90 -3.63 -5.40 -0.11
CA GLU A 90 -5.04 -5.57 -0.47
C GLU A 90 -5.22 -6.70 -1.50
N TRP A 91 -4.38 -6.71 -2.54
CA TRP A 91 -4.38 -7.75 -3.56
C TRP A 91 -4.04 -9.14 -2.99
N CYS A 92 -3.08 -9.23 -2.06
CA CYS A 92 -2.79 -10.48 -1.35
C CYS A 92 -4.01 -11.00 -0.57
N GLU A 93 -4.78 -10.13 0.07
CA GLU A 93 -6.02 -10.52 0.76
C GLU A 93 -7.12 -10.97 -0.19
N GLU A 94 -7.28 -10.30 -1.33
CA GLU A 94 -8.25 -10.70 -2.35
C GLU A 94 -7.95 -12.09 -2.90
N LEU A 95 -6.68 -12.38 -3.17
CA LEU A 95 -6.24 -13.70 -3.62
C LEU A 95 -6.50 -14.79 -2.58
N ARG A 96 -6.20 -14.51 -1.31
CA ARG A 96 -6.46 -15.41 -0.19
C ARG A 96 -7.96 -15.68 -0.02
N SER A 97 -8.79 -14.65 -0.13
CA SER A 97 -10.24 -14.73 0.11
C SER A 97 -11.01 -15.34 -1.07
N GLY A 98 -10.52 -15.16 -2.30
CA GLY A 98 -11.18 -15.61 -3.53
C GLY A 98 -10.95 -17.07 -3.91
N GLY A 99 -10.29 -17.87 -3.06
CA GLY A 99 -10.05 -19.31 -3.30
C GLY A 99 -9.17 -19.61 -4.53
N ARG A 100 -8.50 -18.60 -5.11
CA ARG A 100 -7.64 -18.75 -6.30
C ARG A 100 -6.25 -19.30 -5.97
N CYS A 101 -5.97 -19.55 -4.70
CA CYS A 101 -4.71 -20.10 -4.22
C CYS A 101 -5.00 -21.42 -3.49
N ALA A 102 -4.29 -22.49 -3.87
CA ALA A 102 -4.26 -23.73 -3.09
C ALA A 102 -3.81 -23.42 -1.65
N GLU A 103 -4.25 -24.20 -0.66
CA GLU A 103 -3.92 -23.98 0.76
C GLU A 103 -2.42 -23.79 1.02
N GLU A 104 -1.55 -24.47 0.25
CA GLU A 104 -0.10 -24.26 0.33
C GLU A 104 0.36 -22.89 -0.20
N ALA A 105 -0.25 -22.37 -1.27
CA ALA A 105 0.07 -21.05 -1.81
C ALA A 105 -0.47 -19.92 -0.92
N ALA A 106 -1.55 -20.14 -0.18
CA ALA A 106 -2.10 -19.17 0.76
C ALA A 106 -1.19 -18.95 1.99
N ALA A 107 -0.35 -19.93 2.33
CA ALA A 107 0.64 -19.79 3.41
C ALA A 107 1.77 -18.81 3.02
N ASP A 108 2.16 -18.81 1.75
CA ASP A 108 3.24 -17.98 1.19
C ASP A 108 2.80 -16.57 0.78
N LEU A 109 1.50 -16.25 0.86
CA LEU A 109 1.01 -14.90 0.61
C LEU A 109 1.29 -13.99 1.82
N ASP A 110 1.71 -12.75 1.53
CA ASP A 110 1.87 -11.65 2.49
C ASP A 110 0.52 -11.07 2.96
N ALA A 111 -0.50 -11.93 3.09
CA ALA A 111 -1.77 -11.60 3.71
C ALA A 111 -1.55 -11.23 5.19
N VAL A 112 -2.27 -10.21 5.65
CA VAL A 112 -2.14 -9.61 6.98
C VAL A 112 -3.35 -9.90 7.88
N PHE A 113 -4.46 -10.41 7.36
CA PHE A 113 -5.66 -10.69 8.15
C PHE A 113 -5.36 -11.65 9.32
N GLY A 114 -5.65 -11.19 10.54
CA GLY A 114 -5.40 -11.96 11.77
C GLY A 114 -3.92 -12.11 12.15
N ARG A 115 -2.98 -11.54 11.36
CA ARG A 115 -1.54 -11.56 11.67
C ARG A 115 -1.14 -10.35 12.50
N ARG A 116 -0.05 -10.48 13.25
CA ARG A 116 0.59 -9.36 13.97
C ARG A 116 1.61 -8.71 13.06
N CYS A 117 1.45 -7.42 12.79
CA CYS A 117 2.31 -6.66 11.88
C CYS A 117 3.03 -5.56 12.65
N LEU A 118 4.30 -5.31 12.30
CA LEU A 118 5.09 -4.20 12.80
C LEU A 118 5.53 -3.36 11.60
N GLU A 119 5.15 -2.08 11.58
CA GLU A 119 5.63 -1.13 10.56
C GLU A 119 6.79 -0.30 11.13
N LEU A 120 7.92 -0.30 10.42
CA LEU A 120 9.11 0.49 10.74
C LEU A 120 9.16 1.72 9.84
N GLY A 121 9.22 2.91 10.43
CA GLY A 121 9.23 4.16 9.65
C GLY A 121 7.86 4.46 9.04
N ALA A 122 6.81 4.38 9.85
CA ALA A 122 5.43 4.50 9.41
C ALA A 122 5.09 5.89 8.82
N GLY A 123 5.84 6.94 9.14
CA GLY A 123 5.56 8.30 8.70
C GLY A 123 4.17 8.74 9.16
N CYS A 124 3.30 9.03 8.20
CA CYS A 124 1.89 9.37 8.48
C CYS A 124 1.03 8.14 8.84
N GLY A 125 1.54 6.92 8.64
CA GLY A 125 0.88 5.66 9.01
C GLY A 125 0.00 5.03 7.91
N LEU A 126 0.04 5.50 6.66
CA LEU A 126 -0.89 5.02 5.62
C LEU A 126 -0.86 3.50 5.45
N LEU A 127 0.33 2.91 5.37
CA LEU A 127 0.47 1.48 5.09
C LEU A 127 -0.02 0.63 6.26
N GLY A 128 0.38 0.93 7.49
CA GLY A 128 -0.08 0.15 8.62
C GLY A 128 -1.55 0.37 8.95
N LEU A 129 -2.11 1.56 8.68
CA LEU A 129 -3.57 1.76 8.73
C LEU A 129 -4.28 0.95 7.63
N ALA A 130 -3.70 0.84 6.44
CA ALA A 130 -4.20 -0.05 5.39
C ALA A 130 -4.16 -1.53 5.84
N ALA A 131 -3.06 -1.98 6.45
CA ALA A 131 -2.95 -3.33 6.99
C ALA A 131 -3.97 -3.59 8.12
N ALA A 132 -4.22 -2.60 8.98
CA ALA A 132 -5.26 -2.68 10.00
C ALA A 132 -6.67 -2.73 9.37
N ALA A 133 -6.90 -1.95 8.31
CA ALA A 133 -8.14 -2.00 7.52
C ALA A 133 -8.32 -3.34 6.80
N LEU A 134 -7.27 -4.12 6.60
CA LEU A 134 -7.32 -5.49 6.08
C LEU A 134 -7.44 -6.56 7.20
N GLY A 135 -7.55 -6.14 8.47
CA GLY A 135 -7.75 -7.03 9.61
C GLY A 135 -6.45 -7.50 10.29
N GLY A 136 -5.31 -6.86 10.00
CA GLY A 136 -4.06 -7.07 10.73
C GLY A 136 -4.06 -6.41 12.11
N LEU A 137 -3.33 -7.01 13.06
CA LEU A 137 -3.02 -6.41 14.36
C LEU A 137 -1.69 -5.64 14.25
N VAL A 138 -1.79 -4.34 13.99
CA VAL A 138 -0.64 -3.52 13.58
C VAL A 138 -0.06 -2.74 14.76
N THR A 139 1.27 -2.76 14.89
CA THR A 139 2.05 -1.83 15.70
C THR A 139 2.79 -0.89 14.76
N LEU A 140 2.51 0.41 14.87
CA LEU A 140 3.14 1.45 14.05
C LEU A 140 4.33 2.03 14.81
N THR A 141 5.48 2.19 14.15
CA THR A 141 6.68 2.79 14.77
C THR A 141 7.32 3.82 13.85
N ASP A 142 7.85 4.88 14.45
CA ASP A 142 8.63 5.91 13.78
C ASP A 142 9.53 6.62 14.81
N ARG A 143 10.25 7.67 14.39
CA ARG A 143 11.02 8.54 15.26
C ARG A 143 10.09 9.47 16.05
N GLU A 144 10.55 9.95 17.19
CA GLU A 144 9.77 10.74 18.15
C GLU A 144 9.07 11.95 17.51
N GLU A 145 9.75 12.63 16.58
CA GLU A 145 9.22 13.80 15.87
C GLU A 145 8.00 13.53 14.97
N THR A 146 7.76 12.26 14.62
CA THR A 146 6.65 11.81 13.78
C THR A 146 5.48 11.28 14.61
N ILE A 147 5.73 10.81 15.84
CA ILE A 147 4.76 10.09 16.68
C ILE A 147 3.46 10.87 16.86
N SER A 148 3.50 12.18 17.12
CA SER A 148 2.27 12.96 17.31
C SER A 148 1.38 13.05 16.07
N LEU A 149 1.94 12.95 14.85
CA LEU A 149 1.13 12.86 13.62
C LEU A 149 0.54 11.46 13.47
N LEU A 150 1.36 10.45 13.71
CA LEU A 150 0.99 9.03 13.63
C LEU A 150 -0.13 8.67 14.62
N GLU A 151 -0.05 9.15 15.87
CA GLU A 151 -1.09 8.96 16.90
C GLU A 151 -2.42 9.60 16.50
N ARG A 152 -2.40 10.81 15.94
CA ARG A 152 -3.60 11.49 15.45
C ARG A 152 -4.29 10.69 14.34
N ASN A 153 -3.53 10.29 13.31
CA ASN A 153 -4.06 9.47 12.22
C ASN A 153 -4.61 8.13 12.71
N THR A 154 -3.96 7.53 13.72
CA THR A 154 -4.43 6.28 14.33
C THR A 154 -5.73 6.48 15.12
N ALA A 155 -5.82 7.55 15.90
CA ALA A 155 -7.03 7.88 16.67
C ALA A 155 -8.22 8.16 15.74
N ASP A 156 -8.01 8.96 14.69
CA ASP A 156 -9.02 9.27 13.68
C ASP A 156 -9.51 7.99 12.98
N PHE A 157 -8.56 7.14 12.57
CA PHE A 157 -8.88 5.84 11.97
C PHE A 157 -9.75 4.97 12.89
N ILE A 158 -9.36 4.82 14.16
CA ILE A 158 -10.11 4.03 15.15
C ILE A 158 -11.51 4.62 15.35
N GLN A 159 -11.63 5.94 15.50
CA GLN A 159 -12.91 6.61 15.71
C GLN A 159 -13.87 6.35 14.54
N GLU A 160 -13.41 6.49 13.30
CA GLU A 160 -14.23 6.28 12.09
C GLU A 160 -14.70 4.82 11.93
N HIS A 161 -13.95 3.85 12.47
CA HIS A 161 -14.19 2.42 12.30
C HIS A 161 -14.89 1.76 13.49
N CYS A 162 -14.73 2.29 14.71
CA CYS A 162 -15.48 1.85 15.89
C CYS A 162 -16.91 2.42 15.93
N GLN A 163 -17.17 3.62 15.38
CA GLN A 163 -18.52 4.20 15.37
C GLN A 163 -19.49 3.50 14.40
N LYS A 164 -18.97 2.84 13.37
CA LYS A 164 -19.77 2.12 12.35
C LYS A 164 -20.20 0.72 12.78
N SER A 165 -19.55 0.10 13.76
CA SER A 165 -19.97 -1.21 14.27
C SER A 165 -21.17 -1.14 15.23
N SER A 166 -21.49 0.03 15.76
CA SER A 166 -22.62 0.26 16.67
C SER A 166 -23.94 0.64 16.00
N SER A 167 -23.98 0.88 14.68
CA SER A 167 -25.16 1.40 13.98
C SER A 167 -25.90 0.36 13.09
N THR A 168 -25.45 -0.90 13.04
CA THR A 168 -26.08 -1.98 12.25
C THR A 168 -26.78 -3.02 13.15
N SER A 169 -27.61 -2.55 14.08
CA SER A 169 -28.53 -3.39 14.85
C SER A 169 -29.82 -2.62 15.05
N SER A 170 -30.68 -2.65 14.02
CA SER A 170 -32.09 -2.25 14.10
C SER A 170 -32.87 -3.02 13.04
#